data_AF-A0A8J4Y385-F1
#
_entry.id   AF-A0A8J4Y385-F1
#
_cell.length_a   1.000
_cell.length_b   1.000
_cell.length_c   1.000
_cell.angle_alpha   90.00
_cell.angle_beta   90.00
_cell.angle_gamma   90.00
#
_symmetry.space_group_name_H-M   'P 1'
#
loop_
_entity.id
_entity.type
_entity.pdbx_description
1 polymer ?
#
loop_
_entity_poly.entity_id
_entity_poly.type
_entity_poly.pdbx_seq_one_letter_code
_entity_poly.pdbx_strand_id
1 'polypeptide(L)'
;MNLGVSEDLGVVVIIVVSFTEVVYGAMIPEPDYSDDERETSGTKQAALALITRNNQVNASSPTKKEEAAANPERMDDKGLIMPKRLVNPNMESTEKKSLHKELLYNQKRGMNVLNQKTELQKAMEKHNDKKVLKEIKKEKEAALTPFQKALDERAQKIEQQMEKVESKDDDENEKKGTCEFQKIHAKVRAKMEVQ
;
A
#
# COMPACT_ATOMS: atom_id res chain seq x y z
N MET A 1 15.90 44.06 -15.44
CA MET A 1 16.22 45.04 -16.50
C MET A 1 15.17 46.14 -16.44
N ASN A 2 15.54 47.31 -15.93
CA ASN A 2 14.75 48.54 -16.03
C ASN A 2 15.78 49.68 -16.07
N LEU A 3 15.87 50.36 -17.21
CA LEU A 3 16.78 51.48 -17.45
C LEU A 3 15.94 52.75 -17.34
N GLY A 4 16.01 53.42 -16.19
CA GLY A 4 15.50 54.78 -16.03
C GLY A 4 16.53 55.73 -16.62
N VAL A 5 16.16 56.43 -17.68
CA VAL A 5 17.00 57.45 -18.34
C VAL A 5 16.74 58.79 -17.67
N SER A 6 17.74 59.37 -17.01
CA SER A 6 17.76 60.79 -16.65
C SER A 6 18.89 61.47 -17.43
N GLU A 7 18.51 62.36 -18.34
CA GLU A 7 19.43 63.23 -19.08
C GLU A 7 19.75 64.45 -18.23
N ASP A 8 20.95 64.50 -17.65
CA ASP A 8 21.61 65.75 -17.24
C ASP A 8 23.10 65.46 -17.01
N LEU A 9 23.95 66.19 -17.74
CA LEU A 9 25.38 66.43 -17.46
C LEU A 9 26.22 65.23 -16.98
N GLY A 10 26.72 64.46 -17.95
CA GLY A 10 28.16 64.17 -18.01
C GLY A 10 28.81 63.24 -16.97
N VAL A 11 28.07 62.45 -16.17
CA VAL A 11 28.63 61.30 -15.45
C VAL A 11 27.57 60.18 -15.36
N VAL A 12 27.71 59.14 -16.18
CA VAL A 12 26.91 57.91 -16.02
C VAL A 12 27.44 57.15 -14.80
N VAL A 13 26.79 57.31 -13.66
CA VAL A 13 27.07 56.48 -12.47
C VAL A 13 26.43 55.11 -12.69
N ILE A 14 27.18 54.18 -13.28
CA ILE A 14 26.80 52.78 -13.33
C ILE A 14 26.99 52.21 -11.92
N ILE A 15 25.90 52.09 -11.15
CA ILE A 15 25.91 51.32 -9.91
C ILE A 15 25.96 49.84 -10.30
N VAL A 16 27.17 49.28 -10.37
CA VAL A 16 27.37 47.84 -10.47
C VAL A 16 27.07 47.24 -9.10
N VAL A 17 25.88 46.68 -8.92
CA VAL A 17 25.57 45.87 -7.74
C VAL A 17 26.37 44.57 -7.89
N SER A 18 27.53 44.52 -7.26
CA SER A 18 28.32 43.30 -7.12
C SER A 18 27.56 42.34 -6.21
N PHE A 19 26.80 41.41 -6.78
CA PHE A 19 26.39 40.22 -6.06
C PHE A 19 27.65 39.38 -5.89
N THR A 20 28.26 39.39 -4.71
CA THR A 20 29.20 38.35 -4.33
C THR A 20 28.41 37.05 -4.31
N GLU A 21 28.56 36.22 -5.34
CA GLU A 21 28.22 34.81 -5.24
C GLU A 21 28.92 34.27 -4.00
N VAL A 22 28.14 33.93 -2.97
CA VAL A 22 28.62 33.04 -1.93
C VAL A 22 28.74 31.68 -2.59
N VAL A 23 29.94 31.40 -3.10
CA VAL A 23 30.37 30.09 -3.56
C VAL A 23 30.40 29.18 -2.33
N TYR A 24 29.26 28.55 -2.01
CA TYR A 24 29.22 27.37 -1.13
C TYR A 24 29.80 26.17 -1.88
N GLY A 25 31.07 26.26 -2.26
CA GLY A 25 31.71 25.37 -3.24
C GLY A 25 33.05 24.78 -2.81
N ALA A 26 33.48 24.92 -1.56
CA ALA A 26 34.69 24.26 -1.10
C ALA A 26 34.70 23.95 0.40
N MET A 27 34.86 22.65 0.69
CA MET A 27 35.40 22.07 1.93
C MET A 27 34.44 21.85 3.11
N ILE A 28 33.53 20.90 2.93
CA ILE A 28 33.34 19.87 3.96
C ILE A 28 33.61 18.54 3.26
N PRO A 29 34.69 17.81 3.59
CA PRO A 29 34.87 16.45 3.08
C PRO A 29 33.62 15.64 3.40
N GLU A 30 33.09 14.92 2.42
CA GLU A 30 32.04 13.95 2.72
C GLU A 30 32.60 12.98 3.75
N PRO A 31 31.89 12.73 4.86
CA PRO A 31 32.31 11.72 5.81
C PRO A 31 32.56 10.43 5.03
N ASP A 32 33.72 9.81 5.24
CA ASP A 32 34.02 8.47 4.74
C ASP A 32 33.09 7.49 5.47
N TYR A 33 31.82 7.49 5.04
CA TYR A 33 30.90 6.40 5.26
C TYR A 33 31.48 5.25 4.45
N SER A 34 32.48 4.61 5.02
CA SER A 34 32.84 3.24 4.69
C SER A 34 31.53 2.47 4.70
N ASP A 35 31.10 2.13 3.48
CA ASP A 35 29.96 1.32 3.15
C ASP A 35 30.20 -0.09 3.69
N ASP A 36 30.10 -0.24 5.01
CA ASP A 36 29.61 -1.47 5.57
C ASP A 36 28.14 -1.56 5.15
N GLU A 37 27.90 -1.94 3.88
CA GLU A 37 26.84 -2.85 3.47
C GLU A 37 27.01 -4.10 4.35
N ARG A 38 26.70 -3.95 5.64
CA ARG A 38 26.49 -5.07 6.52
C ARG A 38 25.15 -5.59 6.05
N GLU A 39 25.19 -6.41 5.00
CA GLU A 39 24.10 -7.29 4.63
C GLU A 39 23.58 -7.93 5.92
N THR A 40 22.46 -7.42 6.42
CA THR A 40 21.76 -7.99 7.58
C THR A 40 20.99 -9.25 7.16
N SER A 41 21.45 -9.93 6.11
CA SER A 41 20.94 -11.22 5.66
C SER A 41 21.15 -12.30 6.73
N GLY A 42 22.17 -12.16 7.59
CA GLY A 42 22.40 -13.06 8.73
C GLY A 42 21.68 -12.68 10.04
N THR A 43 21.38 -11.40 10.28
CA THR A 43 20.91 -10.93 11.59
C THR A 43 19.41 -10.98 11.75
N LYS A 44 18.63 -10.90 10.66
CA LYS A 44 17.17 -10.99 10.71
C LYS A 44 16.70 -12.38 11.15
N GLN A 45 17.32 -13.45 10.66
CA GLN A 45 17.02 -14.81 11.10
C GLN A 45 17.45 -15.07 12.54
N ALA A 46 18.63 -14.60 12.95
CA ALA A 46 19.10 -14.71 14.33
C ALA A 46 18.20 -13.94 15.30
N ALA A 47 17.78 -12.71 14.95
CA ALA A 47 16.85 -11.92 15.73
C ALA A 47 15.46 -12.57 15.80
N LEU A 48 14.92 -13.06 14.67
CA LEU A 48 13.64 -13.80 14.66
C LEU A 48 13.73 -15.09 15.48
N ALA A 49 14.85 -15.81 15.43
CA ALA A 49 15.09 -17.03 16.19
C ALA A 49 15.18 -16.74 17.70
N LEU A 50 15.88 -15.67 18.10
CA LEU A 50 15.94 -15.21 19.49
C LEU A 50 14.55 -14.79 20.02
N ILE A 51 13.77 -14.08 19.21
CA ILE A 51 12.38 -13.68 19.53
C ILE A 51 11.47 -14.91 19.63
N THR A 52 11.63 -15.89 18.74
CA THR A 52 10.83 -17.13 18.73
C THR A 52 11.14 -18.01 19.95
N ARG A 53 12.42 -18.12 20.32
CA ARG A 53 12.87 -18.90 21.48
C ARG A 53 12.32 -18.34 22.80
N ASN A 54 12.31 -17.00 22.95
CA ASN A 54 11.70 -16.33 24.10
C ASN A 54 10.17 -16.50 24.17
N ASN A 55 9.49 -16.75 23.05
CA ASN A 55 8.03 -16.95 23.04
C ASN A 55 7.60 -18.36 23.49
N GLN A 56 8.42 -19.39 23.27
CA GLN A 56 8.09 -20.77 23.68
C GLN A 56 8.18 -20.97 25.20
N VAL A 57 9.11 -20.30 25.90
CA VAL A 57 9.24 -20.40 27.37
C VAL A 57 8.08 -19.75 28.13
N ASN A 58 7.31 -18.86 27.51
CA ASN A 58 6.13 -18.23 28.13
C ASN A 58 4.80 -18.97 27.87
N ALA A 59 4.76 -19.93 26.94
CA ALA A 59 3.53 -20.65 26.58
C ALA A 59 3.15 -21.78 27.56
N SER A 60 4.03 -22.16 28.48
CA SER A 60 3.84 -23.30 29.39
C SER A 60 3.41 -22.92 30.81
N SER A 61 3.01 -21.67 31.08
CA SER A 61 2.54 -21.29 32.41
C SER A 61 1.09 -21.76 32.65
N PRO A 62 0.83 -22.68 33.60
CA PRO A 62 -0.53 -23.08 33.92
C PRO A 62 -1.28 -21.90 34.56
N THR A 63 -2.44 -21.57 33.98
CA THR A 63 -3.39 -20.62 34.54
C THR A 63 -4.01 -21.20 35.82
N LYS A 64 -3.38 -20.96 36.97
CA LYS A 64 -4.07 -20.99 38.26
C LYS A 64 -4.20 -19.57 38.78
N LYS A 65 -5.43 -19.06 38.72
CA LYS A 65 -5.86 -17.91 39.53
C LYS A 65 -5.80 -18.36 40.99
N GLU A 66 -4.74 -18.02 41.70
CA GLU A 66 -4.71 -18.10 43.17
C GLU A 66 -5.16 -16.73 43.68
N GLU A 67 -6.41 -16.70 44.17
CA GLU A 67 -7.04 -15.55 44.80
C GLU A 67 -6.20 -15.08 45.99
N ALA A 68 -5.94 -13.78 46.04
CA ALA A 68 -5.37 -13.10 47.18
C ALA A 68 -6.41 -12.98 48.31
N ALA A 69 -6.80 -14.11 48.91
CA ALA A 69 -7.39 -14.12 50.23
C ALA A 69 -6.28 -14.45 51.22
N ALA A 70 -6.14 -13.61 52.25
CA ALA A 70 -5.24 -13.84 53.35
C ALA A 70 -5.61 -15.17 54.04
N ASN A 71 -4.90 -16.25 53.71
CA ASN A 71 -5.02 -17.51 54.42
C ASN A 71 -4.14 -17.44 55.69
N PRO A 72 -4.70 -17.66 56.89
CA PRO A 72 -3.96 -17.58 58.16
C PRO A 72 -2.93 -18.70 58.41
N GLU A 73 -2.77 -19.67 57.51
CA GLU A 73 -1.77 -20.75 57.65
C GLU A 73 -0.53 -20.51 56.78
N ARG A 74 0.28 -19.51 57.16
CA ARG A 74 1.61 -19.28 56.54
C ARG A 74 2.75 -20.02 57.24
N MET A 75 2.45 -20.95 58.13
CA MET A 75 3.45 -21.72 58.86
C MET A 75 3.53 -23.12 58.28
N ASP A 76 4.75 -23.65 58.12
CA ASP A 76 4.94 -25.07 57.85
C ASP A 76 4.62 -25.92 59.10
N ASP A 77 4.63 -27.24 58.96
CA ASP A 77 4.38 -28.19 60.07
C ASP A 77 5.43 -28.08 61.20
N LYS A 78 6.47 -27.26 61.03
CA LYS A 78 7.51 -26.94 62.01
C LYS A 78 7.36 -25.53 62.61
N GLY A 79 6.29 -24.81 62.26
CA GLY A 79 6.02 -23.46 62.72
C GLY A 79 6.85 -22.37 62.03
N LEU A 80 7.47 -22.65 60.87
CA LEU A 80 8.27 -21.70 60.12
C LEU A 80 7.43 -20.96 59.08
N ILE A 81 7.60 -19.63 58.99
CA ILE A 81 6.93 -18.79 57.99
C ILE A 81 7.37 -19.19 56.59
N MET A 82 6.42 -19.63 55.77
CA MET A 82 6.66 -19.87 54.35
C MET A 82 6.82 -18.55 53.59
N PRO A 83 7.83 -18.44 52.70
CA PRO A 83 7.99 -17.28 51.82
C PRO A 83 6.74 -17.01 50.99
N LYS A 84 6.36 -15.72 50.88
CA LYS A 84 5.26 -15.30 50.03
C LYS A 84 5.66 -15.44 48.56
N ARG A 85 4.83 -16.10 47.75
CA ARG A 85 4.93 -15.95 46.29
C ARG A 85 4.57 -14.50 45.93
N LEU A 86 5.55 -13.77 45.42
CA LEU A 86 5.33 -12.43 44.88
C LEU A 86 4.63 -12.57 43.53
N VAL A 87 3.63 -11.72 43.31
CA VAL A 87 2.91 -11.71 42.04
C VAL A 87 3.75 -10.95 41.01
N ASN A 88 3.87 -11.52 39.81
CA ASN A 88 4.60 -10.88 38.71
C ASN A 88 3.81 -9.66 38.22
N PRO A 89 4.38 -8.44 38.24
CA PRO A 89 3.67 -7.22 37.84
C PRO A 89 3.24 -7.22 36.36
N ASN A 90 3.91 -7.99 35.49
CA ASN A 90 3.48 -8.18 34.11
C ASN A 90 2.19 -9.03 34.01
N MET A 91 1.96 -9.92 34.98
CA MET A 91 0.74 -10.72 35.07
C MET A 91 -0.43 -9.91 35.65
N GLU A 92 -0.17 -8.83 36.39
CA GLU A 92 -1.22 -7.93 36.89
C GLU A 92 -1.64 -6.89 35.85
N SER A 93 -0.71 -6.35 35.07
CA SER A 93 -1.01 -5.30 34.08
C SER A 93 -1.69 -5.86 32.82
N THR A 94 -3.01 -5.77 32.79
CA THR A 94 -3.83 -6.12 31.60
C THR A 94 -3.46 -5.28 30.38
N GLU A 95 -3.19 -3.99 30.57
CA GLU A 95 -2.81 -3.06 29.49
C GLU A 95 -1.51 -3.51 28.80
N LYS A 96 -0.46 -3.84 29.56
CA LYS A 96 0.81 -4.35 28.99
C LYS A 96 0.62 -5.66 28.25
N LYS A 97 -0.17 -6.59 28.81
CA LYS A 97 -0.51 -7.86 28.15
C LYS A 97 -1.28 -7.62 26.85
N SER A 98 -2.19 -6.65 26.83
CA SER A 98 -2.95 -6.27 25.64
C SER A 98 -2.02 -5.72 24.55
N LEU A 99 -1.21 -4.72 24.92
CA LEU A 99 -0.25 -4.09 24.01
C LEU A 99 0.74 -5.12 23.43
N HIS A 100 1.26 -6.03 24.25
CA HIS A 100 2.17 -7.08 23.78
C HIS A 100 1.52 -7.98 22.72
N LYS A 101 0.24 -8.37 22.92
CA LYS A 101 -0.52 -9.16 21.93
C LYS A 101 -0.72 -8.39 20.63
N GLU A 102 -1.07 -7.11 20.72
CA GLU A 102 -1.29 -6.26 19.54
C GLU A 102 0.00 -6.04 18.74
N LEU A 103 1.12 -5.76 19.41
CA LEU A 103 2.43 -5.62 18.75
C LEU A 103 2.86 -6.91 18.06
N LEU A 104 2.69 -8.06 18.71
CA LEU A 104 2.96 -9.37 18.10
C LEU A 104 2.04 -9.64 16.91
N TYR A 105 0.78 -9.24 16.99
CA TYR A 105 -0.17 -9.36 15.88
C TYR A 105 0.26 -8.52 14.68
N ASN A 106 0.62 -7.26 14.90
CA ASN A 106 1.09 -6.35 13.86
C ASN A 106 2.38 -6.85 13.20
N GLN A 107 3.31 -7.38 13.98
CA GLN A 107 4.53 -8.01 13.46
C GLN A 107 4.23 -9.23 12.60
N LYS A 108 3.33 -10.13 13.05
CA LYS A 108 2.90 -11.30 12.27
C LYS A 108 2.20 -10.91 10.96
N ARG A 109 1.47 -9.79 10.96
CA ARG A 109 0.79 -9.28 9.76
C ARG A 109 1.68 -8.39 8.87
N GLY A 110 2.91 -8.07 9.30
CA GLY A 110 3.79 -7.14 8.57
C GLY A 110 3.31 -5.69 8.58
N MET A 111 2.44 -5.31 9.53
CA MET A 111 1.94 -3.94 9.68
C MET A 111 2.95 -3.12 10.49
N ASN A 112 3.69 -2.23 9.84
CA ASN A 112 4.59 -1.31 10.54
C ASN A 112 3.78 -0.18 11.19
N VAL A 113 3.81 -0.04 12.51
CA VAL A 113 3.11 1.01 13.26
C VAL A 113 3.93 2.29 13.46
N LEU A 114 5.25 2.24 13.25
CA LEU A 114 6.16 3.34 13.57
C LEU A 114 6.32 4.35 12.41
N ASN A 115 6.10 3.91 11.16
CA ASN A 115 6.35 4.72 9.95
C ASN A 115 5.12 4.81 9.02
N GLN A 116 3.90 4.83 9.57
CA GLN A 116 2.69 4.95 8.76
C GLN A 116 2.53 6.40 8.28
N LYS A 117 2.28 6.60 6.98
CA LYS A 117 1.71 7.85 6.49
C LYS A 117 0.41 8.13 7.27
N THR A 118 0.19 9.37 7.67
CA THR A 118 -1.05 9.78 8.34
C THR A 118 -2.27 9.47 7.45
N GLU A 119 -3.45 9.29 8.06
CA GLU A 119 -4.69 9.05 7.30
C GLU A 119 -4.93 10.14 6.24
N LEU A 120 -4.65 11.40 6.57
CA LEU A 120 -4.73 12.53 5.65
C LEU A 120 -3.76 12.38 4.46
N GLN A 121 -2.50 12.02 4.71
CA GLN A 121 -1.53 11.79 3.64
C GLN A 121 -1.97 10.67 2.70
N LYS A 122 -2.50 9.57 3.26
CA LYS A 122 -3.05 8.46 2.48
C LYS A 122 -4.27 8.89 1.66
N ALA A 123 -5.14 9.74 2.21
CA ALA A 123 -6.29 10.29 1.50
C ALA A 123 -5.87 11.23 0.37
N MET A 124 -4.88 12.09 0.61
CA MET A 124 -4.32 13.00 -0.40
C MET A 124 -3.63 12.25 -1.54
N GLU A 125 -2.83 11.23 -1.23
CA GLU A 125 -2.21 10.35 -2.23
C GLU A 125 -3.28 9.67 -3.09
N LYS A 126 -4.29 9.06 -2.45
CA LYS A 126 -5.43 8.45 -3.16
C LYS A 126 -6.20 9.44 -4.03
N HIS A 127 -6.34 10.69 -3.60
CA HIS A 127 -6.97 11.75 -4.40
C HIS A 127 -6.11 12.13 -5.61
N ASN A 128 -4.80 12.29 -5.41
CA ASN A 128 -3.87 12.62 -6.47
C ASN A 128 -3.79 11.51 -7.52
N ASP A 129 -3.70 10.25 -7.09
CA ASP A 129 -3.69 9.08 -7.97
C ASP A 129 -4.94 9.03 -8.85
N LYS A 130 -6.11 9.31 -8.26
CA LYS A 130 -7.38 9.39 -9.01
C LYS A 130 -7.38 10.51 -10.05
N LYS A 131 -6.81 11.68 -9.70
CA LYS A 131 -6.70 12.81 -10.61
C LYS A 131 -5.80 12.47 -11.79
N VAL A 132 -4.60 11.94 -11.52
CA VAL A 132 -3.63 11.52 -12.54
C VAL A 132 -4.24 10.44 -13.45
N LEU A 133 -4.91 9.44 -12.86
CA LEU A 133 -5.56 8.40 -13.65
C LEU A 133 -6.65 8.95 -14.58
N LYS A 134 -7.42 9.95 -14.12
CA LYS A 134 -8.46 10.60 -14.92
C LYS A 134 -7.84 11.42 -16.06
N GLU A 135 -6.74 12.10 -15.81
CA GLU A 135 -5.99 12.85 -16.83
C GLU A 135 -5.42 11.91 -17.89
N ILE A 136 -4.77 10.81 -17.49
CA ILE A 136 -4.25 9.77 -18.41
C ILE A 136 -5.37 9.18 -19.26
N LYS A 137 -6.55 8.88 -18.68
CA LYS A 137 -7.70 8.37 -19.45
C LYS A 137 -8.17 9.38 -20.48
N LYS A 138 -8.32 10.65 -20.08
CA LYS A 138 -8.76 11.73 -20.99
C LYS A 138 -7.76 11.94 -22.14
N GLU A 139 -6.46 11.90 -21.85
CA GLU A 139 -5.41 12.00 -22.87
C GLU A 139 -5.47 10.82 -23.85
N LYS A 140 -5.62 9.59 -23.35
CA LYS A 140 -5.80 8.39 -24.19
C LYS A 140 -7.04 8.49 -25.09
N GLU A 141 -8.16 8.97 -24.56
CA GLU A 141 -9.41 9.16 -25.33
C GLU A 141 -9.29 10.26 -26.39
N ALA A 142 -8.50 11.30 -26.11
CA ALA A 142 -8.21 12.38 -27.04
C ALA A 142 -7.22 11.94 -28.14
N ALA A 143 -6.24 11.10 -27.80
CA ALA A 143 -5.29 10.52 -28.73
C ALA A 143 -5.89 9.41 -29.61
N LEU A 144 -7.06 8.87 -29.26
CA LEU A 144 -7.69 7.78 -29.99
C LEU A 144 -8.27 8.26 -31.33
N THR A 145 -7.87 7.58 -32.41
CA THR A 145 -8.41 7.85 -33.76
C THR A 145 -9.88 7.43 -33.86
N PRO A 146 -10.67 8.02 -34.78
CA PRO A 146 -12.06 7.63 -35.01
C PRO A 146 -12.22 6.13 -35.33
N PHE A 147 -11.27 5.56 -36.07
CA PHE A 147 -11.25 4.14 -36.41
C PHE A 147 -11.01 3.26 -35.17
N GLN A 148 -10.07 3.64 -34.30
CA GLN A 148 -9.81 2.91 -33.05
C GLN A 148 -11.04 2.93 -32.14
N LYS A 149 -11.75 4.06 -32.05
CA LYS A 149 -13.02 4.15 -31.29
C LYS A 149 -14.08 3.18 -31.81
N ALA A 150 -14.21 3.06 -33.13
CA ALA A 150 -15.16 2.13 -33.75
C ALA A 150 -14.79 0.65 -33.51
N LEU A 151 -13.49 0.32 -33.50
CA LEU A 151 -13.02 -1.02 -33.12
C LEU A 151 -13.34 -1.35 -31.67
N ASP A 152 -13.06 -0.41 -30.75
CA ASP A 152 -13.33 -0.59 -29.32
C ASP A 152 -14.83 -0.74 -29.06
N GLU A 153 -15.68 0.07 -29.72
CA GLU A 153 -17.15 -0.05 -29.62
C GLU A 153 -17.63 -1.41 -30.14
N ARG A 154 -17.06 -1.88 -31.26
CA ARG A 154 -17.40 -3.20 -31.81
C ARG A 154 -16.96 -4.33 -30.87
N ALA A 155 -15.78 -4.22 -30.26
CA ALA A 155 -15.29 -5.19 -29.27
C ALA A 155 -16.21 -5.23 -28.04
N GLN A 156 -16.60 -4.07 -27.50
CA GLN A 156 -17.53 -3.99 -26.37
C GLN A 156 -18.90 -4.62 -26.68
N LYS A 157 -19.44 -4.40 -27.89
CA LYS A 157 -20.69 -5.04 -28.32
C LYS A 157 -20.57 -6.56 -28.37
N ILE A 158 -19.42 -7.07 -28.80
CA ILE A 158 -19.18 -8.53 -28.85
C ILE A 158 -19.08 -9.08 -27.42
N GLU A 159 -18.35 -8.43 -26.52
CA GLU A 159 -18.20 -8.86 -25.13
C GLU A 159 -19.55 -8.87 -24.39
N GLN A 160 -20.37 -7.82 -24.55
CA GLN A 160 -21.72 -7.78 -23.99
C GLN A 160 -22.64 -8.86 -24.57
N GLN A 161 -22.50 -9.19 -25.86
CA GLN A 161 -23.25 -10.28 -26.48
C GLN A 161 -22.81 -11.63 -25.94
N MET A 162 -21.51 -11.85 -25.71
CA MET A 162 -20.97 -13.07 -25.12
C MET A 162 -21.45 -13.24 -23.68
N GLU A 163 -21.35 -12.21 -22.84
CA GLU A 163 -21.83 -12.24 -21.45
C GLU A 163 -23.34 -12.51 -21.38
N LYS A 164 -24.13 -11.89 -22.28
CA LYS A 164 -25.58 -12.10 -22.34
C LYS A 164 -25.96 -13.49 -22.86
N VAL A 165 -25.14 -14.09 -23.71
CA VAL A 165 -25.32 -15.46 -24.19
C VAL A 165 -25.09 -16.46 -23.06
N GLU A 166 -24.01 -16.30 -22.29
CA GLU A 166 -23.70 -17.17 -21.14
C GLU A 166 -24.80 -17.10 -20.06
N SER A 167 -25.55 -15.99 -19.98
CA SER A 167 -26.69 -15.83 -19.07
C SER A 167 -28.04 -16.37 -19.57
N LYS A 168 -28.14 -16.84 -20.83
CA LYS A 168 -29.41 -17.22 -21.49
C LYS A 168 -29.42 -18.63 -22.07
N ASP A 169 -28.45 -19.47 -21.72
CA ASP A 169 -28.25 -20.79 -22.31
C ASP A 169 -29.27 -21.87 -21.92
N ASP A 170 -30.46 -21.52 -21.39
CA ASP A 170 -31.50 -22.51 -21.08
C ASP A 170 -32.70 -22.55 -22.05
N ASP A 171 -32.89 -21.62 -23.02
CA ASP A 171 -34.15 -21.65 -23.83
C ASP A 171 -34.12 -21.24 -25.32
N GLU A 172 -33.00 -20.80 -25.94
CA GLU A 172 -33.03 -20.32 -27.35
C GLU A 172 -31.97 -20.92 -28.30
N ASN A 173 -31.65 -22.21 -28.15
CA ASN A 173 -30.67 -22.91 -29.00
C ASN A 173 -31.08 -23.08 -30.49
N GLU A 174 -32.29 -22.71 -30.90
CA GLU A 174 -32.74 -22.90 -32.30
C GLU A 174 -32.49 -21.72 -33.25
N LYS A 175 -32.23 -20.50 -32.77
CA LYS A 175 -32.11 -19.31 -33.65
C LYS A 175 -30.67 -18.86 -33.95
N LYS A 176 -29.68 -19.47 -33.31
CA LYS A 176 -28.24 -19.17 -33.50
C LYS A 176 -27.59 -19.92 -34.67
N GLY A 177 -28.37 -20.64 -35.47
CA GLY A 177 -27.86 -21.59 -36.46
C GLY A 177 -27.67 -21.09 -37.88
N THR A 178 -27.66 -19.78 -38.19
CA THR A 178 -27.31 -19.34 -39.56
C THR A 178 -26.13 -18.39 -39.55
N CYS A 179 -24.97 -18.94 -39.92
CA CYS A 179 -23.80 -18.16 -40.30
C CYS A 179 -24.21 -17.13 -41.38
N GLU A 180 -23.63 -15.93 -41.36
CA GLU A 180 -23.91 -14.88 -42.35
C GLU A 180 -23.81 -15.41 -43.79
N PHE A 181 -22.89 -16.34 -44.04
CA PHE A 181 -22.78 -17.04 -45.33
C PHE A 181 -24.05 -17.81 -45.70
N GLN A 182 -24.66 -18.54 -44.77
CA GLN A 182 -25.91 -19.28 -45.01
C GLN A 182 -27.08 -18.32 -45.27
N LYS A 183 -27.12 -17.16 -44.61
CA LYS A 183 -28.12 -16.11 -44.85
C LYS A 183 -27.98 -15.52 -46.25
N ILE A 184 -26.75 -15.20 -46.66
CA ILE A 184 -26.45 -14.70 -48.01
C ILE A 184 -26.83 -15.75 -49.05
N HIS A 185 -26.45 -17.01 -48.82
CA HIS A 185 -26.74 -18.11 -49.73
C HIS A 185 -28.26 -18.35 -49.89
N ALA A 186 -29.02 -18.33 -48.79
CA ALA A 186 -30.49 -18.40 -48.83
C ALA A 186 -31.10 -17.22 -49.61
N LYS A 187 -30.59 -16.01 -49.40
CA LYS A 187 -31.07 -14.80 -50.09
C LYS A 187 -30.77 -14.83 -51.60
N VAL A 188 -29.62 -15.37 -51.99
CA VAL A 188 -29.26 -15.56 -53.41
C VAL A 188 -30.20 -16.59 -54.05
N ARG A 189 -30.44 -17.72 -53.37
CA ARG A 189 -31.38 -18.75 -53.85
C ARG A 189 -32.80 -18.22 -54.01
N ALA A 190 -33.31 -17.52 -53.00
CA ALA A 190 -34.64 -16.92 -53.05
C ALA A 190 -34.82 -15.90 -54.18
N LYS A 191 -33.74 -15.22 -54.60
CA LYS A 191 -33.79 -14.33 -55.78
C LYS A 191 -33.77 -15.06 -57.11
N MET A 192 -33.20 -16.27 -57.18
CA MET A 192 -33.21 -17.09 -58.40
C MET A 192 -34.56 -17.76 -58.65
N GLU A 193 -35.32 -18.08 -57.60
CA GLU A 193 -36.63 -18.75 -57.71
C GLU A 193 -37.79 -17.81 -58.15
N VAL A 194 -37.53 -16.51 -58.29
CA VAL A 194 -38.52 -15.47 -58.66
C VAL A 194 -38.39 -15.03 -60.14
N GLN A 195 -37.63 -15.77 -60.96
CA GLN A 195 -37.51 -15.53 -62.41
C GLN A 195 -38.18 -16.63 -63.23
#